data_AF-W5Q866-F1
#
_entry.id   AF-W5Q866-F1
#
_cell.length_a   1.000
_cell.length_b   1.000
_cell.length_c   1.000
_cell.angle_alpha   90.00
_cell.angle_beta   90.00
_cell.angle_gamma   90.00
#
_symmetry.space_group_name_H-M   'P 1'
#
loop_
_entity.id
_entity.type
_entity.pdbx_description
1 polymer ?
#
loop_
_entity_poly.entity_id
_entity_poly.type
_entity_poly.pdbx_seq_one_letter_code
_entity_poly.pdbx_strand_id
1 'polypeptide(L)'
;LSPRTPGRGVCRDLQCPGTCSLEGGAHISTFDGRKYTFHGDCYYVLTKTLNDSYALLGELAPCGFADKQTCLKTVALLADGKKNVVAFKSDGSVLLNELKVNLPHVTGESCSGHPNFGGEDGEGGRRWGMGRP
;
A
#
# COMPACT_ATOMS: atom_id res chain seq x y z
N LEU A 1 -27.08 -22.45 -39.61
CA LEU A 1 -26.15 -23.32 -38.85
C LEU A 1 -24.97 -22.45 -38.41
N SER A 2 -24.92 -22.01 -37.15
CA SER A 2 -23.76 -21.28 -36.59
C SER A 2 -23.00 -22.23 -35.68
N PRO A 3 -21.69 -22.45 -35.89
CA PRO A 3 -20.95 -23.47 -35.16
C PRO A 3 -20.68 -22.98 -33.73
N ARG A 4 -21.17 -23.73 -32.73
CA ARG A 4 -20.79 -23.53 -31.32
C ARG A 4 -19.37 -24.03 -31.15
N THR A 5 -18.42 -23.12 -30.92
CA THR A 5 -17.08 -23.47 -30.43
C THR A 5 -17.18 -23.95 -28.97
N PRO A 6 -16.74 -25.17 -28.64
CA PRO A 6 -16.63 -25.61 -27.26
C PRO A 6 -15.38 -24.98 -26.63
N GLY A 7 -15.50 -24.41 -25.44
CA GLY A 7 -14.34 -24.10 -24.59
C GLY A 7 -14.06 -22.65 -24.24
N ARG A 8 -14.96 -21.69 -24.51
CA ARG A 8 -14.81 -20.34 -23.96
C ARG A 8 -15.51 -20.23 -22.61
N GLY A 9 -14.75 -20.46 -21.55
CA GLY A 9 -15.19 -20.17 -20.19
C GLY A 9 -15.62 -18.71 -20.06
N VAL A 10 -16.71 -18.45 -19.33
CA VAL A 10 -17.13 -17.09 -19.01
C VAL A 10 -16.23 -16.58 -17.90
N CYS A 11 -15.24 -15.75 -18.26
CA CYS A 11 -14.46 -15.02 -17.26
C CYS A 11 -15.37 -14.00 -16.56
N ARG A 12 -15.22 -13.88 -15.25
CA ARG A 12 -15.82 -12.80 -14.46
C ARG A 12 -14.70 -11.92 -13.96
N ASP A 13 -14.87 -10.61 -14.08
CA ASP A 13 -13.95 -9.65 -13.48
C ASP A 13 -14.22 -9.58 -11.97
N LEU A 14 -13.22 -9.92 -11.17
CA LEU A 14 -13.22 -9.70 -9.72
C LEU A 14 -12.32 -8.51 -9.39
N GLN A 15 -12.75 -7.71 -8.41
CA GLN A 15 -11.94 -6.61 -7.90
C GLN A 15 -10.81 -7.14 -7.03
N CYS A 16 -9.58 -6.99 -7.53
CA CYS A 16 -8.36 -7.30 -6.78
C CYS A 16 -7.69 -6.00 -6.31
N PRO A 17 -7.05 -5.98 -5.14
CA PRO A 17 -6.27 -4.83 -4.71
C PRO A 17 -5.08 -4.62 -5.64
N GLY A 18 -4.79 -3.36 -5.98
CA GLY A 18 -3.55 -2.98 -6.65
C GLY A 18 -2.44 -2.74 -5.64
N THR A 19 -1.18 -3.03 -6.02
CA THR A 19 -0.01 -2.79 -5.17
C THR A 19 0.97 -1.85 -5.88
N CYS A 20 1.47 -0.85 -5.15
CA CYS A 20 2.58 -0.01 -5.55
C CYS A 20 3.80 -0.41 -4.72
N SER A 21 4.99 -0.46 -5.32
CA SER A 21 6.25 -0.75 -4.62
C SER A 21 7.33 0.26 -4.96
N LEU A 22 8.19 0.53 -3.98
CA LEU A 22 9.40 1.34 -4.12
C LEU A 22 10.57 0.51 -3.59
N GLU A 23 11.44 0.09 -4.50
CA GLU A 23 12.53 -0.84 -4.22
C GLU A 23 13.89 -0.15 -4.45
N GLY A 24 14.85 -0.43 -3.56
CA GLY A 24 16.22 0.08 -3.66
C GLY A 24 16.37 1.61 -3.60
N GLY A 25 15.30 2.38 -3.39
CA GLY A 25 15.32 3.84 -3.34
C GLY A 25 15.27 4.55 -4.69
N ALA A 26 15.00 3.83 -5.78
CA ALA A 26 14.84 4.43 -7.12
C ALA A 26 13.84 3.69 -8.01
N HIS A 27 13.58 2.40 -7.77
CA HIS A 27 12.75 1.59 -8.64
C HIS A 27 11.30 1.60 -8.15
N ILE A 28 10.42 2.21 -8.94
CA ILE A 28 9.01 2.38 -8.62
C ILE A 28 8.21 1.44 -9.51
N SER A 29 7.35 0.61 -8.91
CA SER A 29 6.29 -0.10 -9.62
C SER A 29 4.94 0.49 -9.22
N THR A 30 4.18 1.00 -10.19
CA THR A 30 2.88 1.64 -9.97
C THR A 30 1.75 0.62 -9.82
N PHE A 31 0.58 1.08 -9.35
CA PHE A 31 -0.61 0.25 -9.16
C PHE A 31 -1.12 -0.44 -10.44
N ASP A 32 -0.85 0.13 -11.61
CA ASP A 32 -1.18 -0.43 -12.93
C ASP A 32 -0.03 -1.27 -13.53
N GLY A 33 1.00 -1.58 -12.72
CA GLY A 33 2.09 -2.48 -13.08
C GLY A 33 3.21 -1.86 -13.92
N ARG A 34 3.24 -0.54 -14.09
CA ARG A 34 4.32 0.14 -14.83
C ARG A 34 5.53 0.34 -13.94
N LYS A 35 6.73 0.18 -14.54
CA LYS A 35 8.01 0.29 -13.84
C LYS A 35 8.76 1.54 -14.26
N TYR A 36 9.28 2.26 -13.29
CA TYR A 36 10.04 3.48 -13.46
C TYR A 36 11.31 3.44 -12.62
N THR A 37 12.35 4.14 -13.08
CA THR A 37 13.54 4.41 -12.26
C THR A 37 13.66 5.92 -12.10
N PHE A 38 13.71 6.38 -10.85
CA PHE A 38 13.74 7.78 -10.51
C PHE A 38 14.78 8.04 -9.40
N HIS A 39 15.71 8.93 -9.68
CA HIS A 39 16.73 9.35 -8.72
C HIS A 39 16.37 10.75 -8.23
N GLY A 40 15.89 10.84 -6.99
CA GLY A 40 15.49 12.07 -6.34
C GLY A 40 16.39 12.46 -5.17
N ASP A 41 16.27 13.71 -4.74
CA ASP A 41 16.96 14.30 -3.59
C ASP A 41 15.99 15.21 -2.81
N CYS A 42 14.85 14.65 -2.44
CA CYS A 42 13.76 15.36 -1.77
C CYS A 42 12.69 14.40 -1.23
N TYR A 43 11.67 14.98 -0.61
CA TYR A 43 10.40 14.31 -0.31
C TYR A 43 9.49 14.32 -1.53
N TYR A 44 8.97 13.15 -1.88
CA TYR A 44 8.04 12.97 -3.00
C TYR A 44 6.74 12.35 -2.52
N VAL A 45 5.62 12.78 -3.10
CA VAL A 45 4.32 12.16 -2.84
C VAL A 45 4.25 10.84 -3.62
N LEU A 46 4.24 9.72 -2.90
CA LEU A 46 4.12 8.38 -3.49
C LEU A 46 2.65 8.05 -3.82
N THR A 47 1.74 8.42 -2.93
CA THR A 47 0.31 8.32 -3.15
C THR A 47 -0.44 9.30 -2.25
N LYS A 48 -1.64 9.71 -2.67
CA LYS A 48 -2.55 10.51 -1.86
C LYS A 48 -3.99 10.19 -2.24
N THR A 49 -4.91 10.38 -1.29
CA THR A 49 -6.34 10.26 -1.57
C THR A 49 -6.87 11.53 -2.25
N LEU A 50 -7.94 11.41 -3.04
CA LEU A 50 -8.55 12.53 -3.77
C LEU A 50 -9.10 13.62 -2.84
N ASN A 51 -9.57 13.22 -1.66
CA ASN A 51 -10.06 14.10 -0.61
C ASN A 51 -8.94 14.59 0.32
N ASP A 52 -7.67 14.32 -0.01
CA ASP A 52 -6.50 14.73 0.76
C ASP A 52 -6.52 14.27 2.24
N SER A 53 -7.31 13.22 2.55
CA SER A 53 -7.43 12.64 3.90
C SER A 53 -6.17 11.90 4.33
N TYR A 54 -5.49 11.25 3.36
CA TYR A 54 -4.24 10.54 3.55
C TYR A 54 -3.25 10.90 2.45
N ALA A 55 -1.98 11.03 2.81
CA ALA A 55 -0.88 11.12 1.87
C ALA A 55 0.32 10.32 2.36
N LEU A 56 0.97 9.59 1.47
CA LEU A 56 2.19 8.87 1.72
C LEU A 56 3.34 9.56 0.98
N LEU A 57 4.37 9.96 1.72
CA LEU A 57 5.57 10.56 1.19
C LEU A 57 6.77 9.63 1.38
N GLY A 58 7.69 9.68 0.43
CA GLY A 58 8.98 9.02 0.50
C GLY A 58 10.10 10.04 0.34
N GLU A 59 11.06 10.03 1.26
CA GLU A 59 12.30 10.78 1.16
C GLU A 59 13.32 9.95 0.39
N LEU A 60 13.61 10.37 -0.84
CA LEU A 60 14.70 9.82 -1.63
C LEU A 60 15.88 10.77 -1.52
N ALA A 61 17.03 10.24 -1.10
CA ALA A 61 18.26 11.01 -0.96
C ALA A 61 19.46 10.23 -1.51
N PRO A 62 20.48 10.93 -2.04
CA PRO A 62 21.76 10.32 -2.39
C PRO A 62 22.36 9.56 -1.21
N CYS A 63 22.81 8.34 -1.44
CA CYS A 63 23.43 7.50 -0.40
C CYS A 63 24.75 6.85 -0.83
N GLY A 64 25.17 7.06 -2.07
CA GLY A 64 26.42 6.55 -2.61
C GLY A 64 27.24 7.63 -3.29
N PHE A 65 28.39 7.22 -3.84
CA PHE A 65 29.35 8.13 -4.48
C PHE A 65 28.95 8.56 -5.89
N ALA A 66 27.94 7.92 -6.48
CA ALA A 66 27.43 8.25 -7.80
C ALA A 66 26.09 8.97 -7.70
N ASP A 67 25.87 9.98 -8.54
CA ASP A 67 24.61 10.76 -8.63
C ASP A 67 23.38 9.91 -8.99
N LYS A 68 23.58 8.63 -9.36
CA LYS A 68 22.53 7.64 -9.66
C LYS A 68 22.31 6.63 -8.54
N GLN A 69 22.81 6.88 -7.33
CA GLN A 69 22.62 6.02 -6.17
C GLN A 69 21.80 6.75 -5.11
N THR A 70 20.48 6.53 -5.15
CA THR A 70 19.52 7.09 -4.20
C THR A 70 18.97 5.99 -3.31
N CYS A 71 18.77 6.30 -2.03
CA CYS A 71 18.17 5.41 -1.05
C CYS A 71 16.89 6.04 -0.50
N LEU A 72 15.93 5.20 -0.13
CA LEU A 72 14.78 5.61 0.66
C LEU A 72 15.23 5.81 2.12
N LYS A 73 15.11 7.04 2.62
CA LYS A 73 15.54 7.41 3.99
C LYS A 73 14.40 7.40 4.99
N THR A 74 13.26 7.94 4.57
CA THR A 74 12.07 8.11 5.42
C THR A 74 10.82 7.82 4.60
N VAL A 75 9.84 7.14 5.21
CA VAL A 75 8.48 7.03 4.72
C VAL A 75 7.57 7.77 5.70
N ALA A 76 6.78 8.73 5.23
CA ALA A 76 5.89 9.51 6.08
C ALA A 76 4.43 9.34 5.64
N LEU A 77 3.59 8.90 6.56
CA LEU A 77 2.14 8.84 6.40
C LEU A 77 1.51 10.05 7.09
N LEU A 78 0.86 10.89 6.30
CA LEU A 78 -0.02 11.95 6.77
C LEU A 78 -1.42 11.35 6.88
N ALA A 79 -1.95 11.28 8.09
CA ALA A 79 -3.24 10.70 8.44
C ALA A 79 -4.16 11.74 9.08
N ASP A 80 -5.44 11.38 9.25
CA ASP A 80 -6.46 12.19 9.94
C ASP A 80 -6.62 13.60 9.37
N GLY A 81 -6.65 13.71 8.04
CA GLY A 81 -6.68 15.02 7.37
C GLY A 81 -5.38 15.80 7.56
N LYS A 82 -4.25 15.10 7.53
CA LYS A 82 -2.88 15.63 7.70
C LYS A 82 -2.59 16.20 9.10
N LYS A 83 -3.40 15.85 10.10
CA LYS A 83 -3.18 16.23 11.51
C LYS A 83 -2.14 15.36 12.18
N ASN A 84 -2.08 14.09 11.79
CA ASN A 84 -1.12 13.13 12.33
C ASN A 84 -0.08 12.78 11.26
N VAL A 85 1.20 12.83 11.64
CA VAL A 85 2.32 12.45 10.79
C VAL A 85 3.02 11.27 11.43
N VAL A 86 2.94 10.11 10.80
CA VAL A 86 3.68 8.90 11.19
C VAL A 86 4.88 8.76 10.27
N ALA A 87 6.09 8.90 10.80
CA ALA A 87 7.33 8.77 10.04
C ALA A 87 8.07 7.48 10.42
N PHE A 88 8.42 6.69 9.41
CA PHE A 88 9.25 5.50 9.50
C PHE A 88 10.62 5.85 8.93
N LYS A 89 11.64 5.87 9.79
CA LYS A 89 13.01 6.16 9.38
C LYS A 89 13.78 4.87 9.10
N SER A 90 14.76 4.97 8.21
CA SER A 90 15.67 3.87 7.85
C SER A 90 16.53 3.35 9.02
N ASP A 91 16.64 4.09 10.13
CA ASP A 91 17.29 3.64 11.37
C ASP A 91 16.39 2.76 12.26
N GLY A 92 15.16 2.46 11.81
CA GLY A 92 14.17 1.67 12.54
C GLY A 92 13.35 2.48 13.55
N SER A 93 13.57 3.79 13.67
CA SER A 93 12.75 4.63 14.53
C SER A 93 11.40 4.97 13.88
N VAL A 94 10.35 4.93 14.70
CA VAL A 94 9.00 5.36 14.32
C VAL A 94 8.65 6.59 15.14
N LEU A 95 8.24 7.65 14.45
CA LEU A 95 7.86 8.93 15.03
C LEU A 95 6.38 9.19 14.76
N LEU A 96 5.63 9.60 15.78
CA LEU A 96 4.29 10.16 15.65
C LEU A 96 4.36 11.64 16.02
N ASN A 97 4.06 12.52 15.08
CA ASN A 97 4.14 13.98 15.27
C ASN A 97 5.52 14.39 15.86
N GLU A 98 6.59 13.90 15.24
CA GLU A 98 7.99 14.12 15.62
C GLU A 98 8.45 13.45 16.94
N LEU A 99 7.54 12.84 17.69
CA LEU A 99 7.85 12.14 18.94
C LEU A 99 8.10 10.65 18.68
N LYS A 100 9.23 10.13 19.17
CA LYS A 100 9.53 8.69 19.08
C LYS A 100 8.54 7.88 19.90
N VAL A 101 7.90 6.91 19.27
CA VAL A 101 6.92 6.02 19.92
C VAL A 101 7.48 4.61 20.10
N ASN A 102 6.91 3.87 21.05
CA ASN A 102 7.18 2.45 21.23
C ASN A 102 6.19 1.60 20.42
N LEU A 103 6.68 0.51 19.85
CA LEU A 103 5.87 -0.45 19.09
C LEU A 103 5.48 -1.65 19.98
N PRO A 104 4.27 -2.22 19.80
CA PRO A 104 3.19 -1.78 18.92
C PRO A 104 2.52 -0.49 19.45
N HIS A 105 2.26 0.45 18.54
CA HIS A 105 1.52 1.68 18.85
C HIS A 105 0.12 1.57 18.23
N VAL A 106 -0.91 1.51 19.07
CA VAL A 106 -2.31 1.40 18.63
C VAL A 106 -3.03 2.67 19.03
N THR A 107 -3.46 3.45 18.04
CA THR A 107 -4.39 4.56 18.20
C THR A 107 -5.81 4.08 17.91
N GLY A 108 -6.82 4.84 18.32
CA GLY A 108 -8.25 4.47 18.34
C GLY A 108 -8.93 4.26 16.98
N GLU A 109 -8.23 3.75 15.98
CA GLU A 109 -8.81 3.13 14.80
C GLU A 109 -8.57 1.63 14.92
N SER A 110 -9.61 0.92 15.36
CA SER A 110 -9.63 -0.53 15.47
C SER A 110 -9.03 -1.14 14.22
N CYS A 111 -7.97 -1.94 14.35
CA CYS A 111 -7.54 -2.84 13.29
C CYS A 111 -8.70 -3.80 12.97
N SER A 112 -9.63 -3.40 12.11
CA SER A 112 -10.60 -4.29 11.49
C SER A 112 -9.90 -5.05 10.37
N GLY A 113 -8.89 -5.83 10.76
CA GLY A 113 -8.36 -6.90 9.96
C GLY A 113 -8.90 -8.20 10.50
N HIS A 114 -9.68 -8.92 9.69
CA HIS A 114 -9.40 -10.34 9.60
C HIS A 114 -9.23 -10.73 8.13
N PRO A 115 -8.12 -11.38 7.76
CA PRO A 115 -7.93 -11.96 6.45
C PRO A 115 -8.87 -13.15 6.30
N ASN A 116 -9.56 -13.28 5.17
CA ASN A 116 -10.13 -14.56 4.76
C ASN A 116 -9.57 -14.90 3.37
N PHE A 117 -8.33 -15.41 3.38
CA PHE A 117 -7.86 -16.34 2.36
C PHE A 117 -7.91 -17.74 2.99
N GLY A 118 -9.14 -18.19 3.26
CA GLY A 118 -9.46 -19.60 3.47
C GLY A 118 -10.06 -20.11 2.17
N GLY A 119 -9.28 -20.85 1.39
CA GLY A 119 -9.88 -21.79 0.45
C GLY A 119 -10.48 -22.92 1.27
N GLU A 120 -11.75 -23.24 1.06
CA GLU A 120 -12.30 -24.49 1.53
C GLU A 120 -13.08 -25.15 0.40
N ASP A 121 -12.66 -26.39 0.17
CA ASP A 121 -13.28 -27.40 -0.66
C ASP A 121 -14.70 -27.69 -0.19
N GLY A 122 -15.46 -28.35 -1.07
CA GLY A 122 -16.90 -28.46 -0.98
C GLY A 122 -17.46 -29.20 0.24
N GLU A 123 -18.77 -28.99 0.36
CA GLU A 123 -19.79 -29.87 0.95
C GLU A 123 -20.43 -29.37 2.27
N GLY A 124 -21.59 -28.70 2.12
CA GLY A 124 -22.72 -28.81 3.04
C GLY A 124 -22.72 -27.94 4.32
N GLY A 125 -23.34 -26.75 4.28
CA GLY A 125 -23.77 -26.05 5.51
C GLY A 125 -24.39 -24.69 5.27
N ARG A 126 -25.63 -24.46 5.73
CA ARG A 126 -26.42 -23.25 5.48
C ARG A 126 -26.09 -22.10 6.44
N ARG A 127 -26.04 -20.89 5.85
CA ARG A 127 -26.54 -19.58 6.33
C ARG A 127 -26.01 -18.99 7.65
N TRP A 128 -25.35 -17.83 7.54
CA TRP A 128 -25.56 -16.68 8.44
C TRP A 128 -25.58 -15.38 7.63
N GLY A 129 -26.65 -14.60 7.79
CA GLY A 129 -26.67 -13.19 7.41
C GLY A 129 -26.34 -12.31 8.61
N MET A 130 -26.19 -11.01 8.33
CA MET A 130 -26.31 -9.78 9.14
C MET A 130 -25.26 -8.83 8.54
N GLY A 131 -25.54 -7.64 8.04
CA GLY A 131 -26.42 -6.60 8.57
C GLY A 131 -25.57 -5.32 8.55
N ARG A 132 -26.09 -4.25 7.95
CA ARG A 132 -25.45 -2.94 7.77
C ARG A 132 -25.06 -2.28 9.11
N PRO A 133 -24.12 -1.34 9.09
CA PRO A 133 -24.50 0.09 9.17
C PRO A 133 -24.52 0.80 7.80
#